data_AF-A0A3N5N996-F1
#
_entry.id   AF-A0A3N5N996-F1
#
_cell.length_a   1.000
_cell.length_b   1.000
_cell.length_c   1.000
_cell.angle_alpha   90.00
_cell.angle_beta   90.00
_cell.angle_gamma   90.00
#
_symmetry.space_group_name_H-M   'P 1'
#
loop_
_entity.id
_entity.type
_entity.pdbx_description
1 polymer ?
#
loop_
_entity_poly.entity_id
_entity_poly.type
_entity_poly.pdbx_seq_one_letter_code
_entity_poly.pdbx_strand_id
1 'polypeptide(L)'
;MAAEFLSPVGTSYQIDRLISEAHNEIVFLSPSLKLHESVILKYQQADQRNVRITLLYGHERSQIRGQKWYRDFRNLRILYHDKLNSNIYRNEKEMILTSMGLADLNPAVYNDMGVLITKIRDRKAFEDGVYEQELLIEHAEEVFSGKNYERLDETTRPEEIISEMPYLTYFGIEDRTLVSGKVRAPSGKLYVPEMEFYSDGTIKYQGFKKTRQRHGEWIFYTYEGFVREVVIYENGSYLDKIYCDYENPARPISKYYLLFGLGNSVKKLYGKNISELYFESPIEAYTGFEKTKLFYHTERFLQRRNIFDNPVTFKDMVNQAYSVLYG
;
A
#
# COMPACT_ATOMS: atom_id res chain seq x y z
N MET A 1 -23.74 -6.04 0.81
CA MET A 1 -24.28 -5.55 2.10
C MET A 1 -23.29 -4.53 2.63
N ALA A 2 -23.79 -3.46 3.22
CA ALA A 2 -23.02 -2.29 3.67
C ALA A 2 -22.32 -2.54 5.02
N ALA A 3 -21.48 -1.57 5.42
CA ALA A 3 -20.83 -1.49 6.72
C ALA A 3 -21.79 -1.77 7.89
N GLU A 4 -21.26 -2.35 8.97
CA GLU A 4 -22.04 -2.80 10.12
C GLU A 4 -21.84 -1.86 11.32
N PHE A 5 -22.94 -1.40 11.93
CA PHE A 5 -22.88 -0.61 13.16
C PHE A 5 -22.72 -1.54 14.37
N LEU A 6 -21.80 -1.20 15.27
CA LEU A 6 -21.46 -2.00 16.44
C LEU A 6 -21.92 -1.33 17.73
N SER A 7 -22.55 -2.12 18.60
CA SER A 7 -22.80 -1.77 20.00
C SER A 7 -21.49 -1.74 20.81
N PRO A 8 -21.49 -1.29 22.08
CA PRO A 8 -20.28 -1.35 22.91
C PRO A 8 -19.72 -2.77 23.04
N VAL A 9 -20.59 -3.75 23.29
CA VAL A 9 -20.23 -5.17 23.37
C VAL A 9 -19.69 -5.68 22.03
N GLY A 10 -20.36 -5.33 20.92
CA GLY A 10 -19.93 -5.71 19.58
C GLY A 10 -18.57 -5.11 19.21
N THR A 11 -18.32 -3.86 19.59
CA THR A 11 -17.07 -3.14 19.34
C THR A 11 -15.90 -3.80 20.08
N SER A 12 -16.05 -4.06 21.38
CA SER A 12 -15.02 -4.73 22.19
C SER A 12 -14.70 -6.13 21.64
N TYR A 13 -15.73 -6.92 21.31
CA TYR A 13 -15.56 -8.22 20.66
C TYR A 13 -14.83 -8.12 19.32
N GLN A 14 -15.16 -7.12 18.50
CA GLN A 14 -14.58 -6.95 17.18
C GLN A 14 -13.11 -6.51 17.25
N ILE A 15 -12.72 -5.68 18.22
CA ILE A 15 -11.30 -5.35 18.50
C ILE A 15 -10.52 -6.62 18.86
N ASP A 16 -11.09 -7.47 19.70
CA ASP A 16 -10.49 -8.74 20.09
C ASP A 16 -10.30 -9.69 18.90
N ARG A 17 -11.30 -9.77 18.02
CA ARG A 17 -11.26 -10.59 16.81
C ARG A 17 -10.23 -10.08 15.80
N LEU A 18 -10.15 -8.76 15.58
CA LEU A 18 -9.16 -8.13 14.69
C LEU A 18 -7.74 -8.59 15.00
N ILE A 19 -7.36 -8.59 16.28
CA ILE A 19 -6.02 -8.96 16.73
C ILE A 19 -5.81 -10.47 16.60
N SER A 20 -6.82 -11.26 16.96
CA SER A 20 -6.72 -12.72 17.02
C SER A 20 -6.67 -13.35 15.61
N GLU A 21 -7.39 -12.77 14.66
CA GLU A 21 -7.50 -13.25 13.27
C GLU A 21 -6.52 -12.58 12.30
N ALA A 22 -5.65 -11.69 12.78
CA ALA A 22 -4.61 -11.08 11.95
C ALA A 22 -3.56 -12.13 11.53
N HIS A 23 -3.24 -12.15 10.24
CA HIS A 23 -2.23 -13.04 9.66
C HIS A 23 -0.97 -12.29 9.24
N ASN A 24 -1.14 -11.07 8.71
CA ASN A 24 -0.04 -10.31 8.13
C ASN A 24 0.29 -9.09 8.98
N GLU A 25 -0.73 -8.31 9.34
CA GLU A 25 -0.54 -7.03 10.00
C GLU A 25 -1.69 -6.65 10.94
N ILE A 26 -1.34 -5.81 11.90
CA ILE A 26 -2.24 -5.10 12.81
C ILE A 26 -1.81 -3.64 12.78
N VAL A 27 -2.71 -2.73 12.44
CA VAL A 27 -2.45 -1.29 12.43
C VAL A 27 -3.50 -0.58 13.26
N PHE A 28 -3.09 -0.13 14.45
CA PHE A 28 -3.96 0.49 15.43
C PHE A 28 -3.55 1.95 15.63
N LEU A 29 -4.51 2.84 15.45
CA LEU A 29 -4.40 4.27 15.73
C LEU A 29 -5.27 4.56 16.93
N SER A 30 -4.68 5.11 18.00
CA SER A 30 -5.44 5.57 19.17
C SER A 30 -4.76 6.77 19.81
N PRO A 31 -5.48 7.80 20.29
CA PRO A 31 -4.84 8.95 20.90
C PRO A 31 -4.02 8.60 22.15
N SER A 32 -4.39 7.52 22.85
CA SER A 32 -3.71 7.03 24.05
C SER A 32 -2.84 5.80 23.74
N LEU A 33 -1.62 5.79 24.29
CA LEU A 33 -0.73 4.63 24.22
C LEU A 33 -1.04 3.57 25.31
N LYS A 34 -1.92 3.89 26.26
CA LYS A 34 -2.27 2.95 27.33
C LYS A 34 -3.13 1.82 26.77
N LEU A 35 -2.70 0.59 26.98
CA LEU A 35 -3.40 -0.62 26.56
C LEU A 35 -3.94 -1.38 27.78
N HIS A 36 -5.11 -1.97 27.63
CA HIS A 36 -5.64 -2.97 28.56
C HIS A 36 -4.80 -4.25 28.48
N GLU A 37 -4.67 -4.98 29.60
CA GLU A 37 -3.84 -6.18 29.70
C GLU A 37 -4.22 -7.25 28.68
N SER A 38 -5.53 -7.42 28.40
CA SER A 38 -6.00 -8.36 27.38
C SER A 38 -5.51 -8.02 25.97
N VAL A 39 -5.34 -6.74 25.64
CA VAL A 39 -4.80 -6.30 24.33
C VAL A 39 -3.31 -6.63 24.26
N ILE A 40 -2.57 -6.35 25.33
CA ILE A 40 -1.12 -6.64 25.41
C ILE A 40 -0.88 -8.15 25.21
N LEU A 41 -1.65 -9.00 25.90
CA LEU A 41 -1.53 -10.46 25.76
C LEU A 41 -1.81 -10.94 24.33
N LYS A 42 -2.84 -10.40 23.67
CA LYS A 42 -3.14 -10.76 22.28
C LYS A 42 -2.08 -10.25 21.31
N TYR A 43 -1.53 -9.05 21.54
CA TYR A 43 -0.39 -8.55 20.78
C TYR A 43 0.81 -9.48 20.94
N GLN A 44 1.12 -9.97 22.13
CA GLN A 44 2.22 -10.93 22.33
C GLN A 44 2.00 -12.22 21.54
N GLN A 45 0.76 -12.73 21.48
CA GLN A 45 0.43 -13.89 20.66
C GLN A 45 0.57 -13.59 19.16
N ALA A 46 0.19 -12.40 18.71
CA ALA A 46 0.37 -11.96 17.33
C ALA A 46 1.86 -11.83 16.97
N ASP A 47 2.68 -11.27 17.87
CA ASP A 47 4.13 -11.18 17.73
C ASP A 47 4.79 -12.57 17.56
N GLN A 48 4.35 -13.56 18.35
CA GLN A 48 4.82 -14.95 18.23
C GLN A 48 4.44 -15.60 16.89
N ARG A 49 3.33 -15.17 16.28
CA ARG A 49 2.91 -15.58 14.93
C ARG A 49 3.63 -14.81 13.82
N ASN A 50 4.59 -13.94 14.15
CA ASN A 50 5.26 -13.02 13.22
C ASN A 50 4.29 -12.04 12.52
N VAL A 51 3.16 -11.73 13.16
CA VAL A 51 2.27 -10.68 12.68
C VAL A 51 2.92 -9.34 12.98
N ARG A 52 2.88 -8.44 12.00
CA ARG A 52 3.46 -7.10 12.13
C ARG A 52 2.49 -6.15 12.82
N ILE A 53 2.94 -5.49 13.88
CA ILE A 53 2.09 -4.63 14.70
C ILE A 53 2.59 -3.18 14.59
N THR A 54 1.76 -2.30 14.04
CA THR A 54 2.02 -0.85 14.01
C THR A 54 1.01 -0.14 14.92
N LEU A 55 1.52 0.53 15.94
CA LEU A 55 0.72 1.32 16.87
C LEU A 55 1.07 2.80 16.72
N LEU A 56 0.13 3.60 16.24
CA LEU A 56 0.28 5.06 16.15
C LEU A 56 -0.53 5.72 17.27
N TYR A 57 0.14 6.50 18.13
CA TYR A 57 -0.51 7.23 19.22
C TYR A 57 -0.38 8.74 19.11
N GLY A 58 -1.28 9.45 19.80
CA GLY A 58 -1.42 10.90 19.72
C GLY A 58 -1.23 11.64 21.03
N HIS A 59 -1.76 12.87 21.06
CA HIS A 59 -1.79 13.78 22.22
C HIS A 59 -0.40 14.13 22.75
N GLU A 60 0.16 13.32 23.64
CA GLU A 60 1.43 13.59 24.32
C GLU A 60 2.51 12.57 23.96
N ARG A 61 3.62 13.04 23.38
CA ARG A 61 4.79 12.19 23.06
C ARG A 61 5.33 11.43 24.28
N SER A 62 5.28 12.04 25.46
CA SER A 62 5.81 11.50 26.72
C SER A 62 5.14 10.22 27.21
N GLN A 63 3.96 9.87 26.70
CA GLN A 63 3.22 8.67 27.12
C GLN A 63 4.07 7.39 27.09
N ILE A 64 4.97 7.25 26.10
CA ILE A 64 5.85 6.08 25.97
C ILE A 64 6.79 5.88 27.15
N ARG A 65 7.16 6.94 27.88
CA ARG A 65 8.05 6.86 29.04
C ARG A 65 7.42 6.09 30.21
N GLY A 66 6.09 6.09 30.30
CA GLY A 66 5.34 5.37 31.33
C GLY A 66 5.07 3.89 31.01
N GLN A 67 5.37 3.45 29.79
CA GLN A 67 5.05 2.10 29.31
C GLN A 67 6.27 1.20 29.35
N LYS A 68 6.07 -0.07 29.72
CA LYS A 68 7.14 -1.11 29.74
C LYS A 68 6.80 -2.33 28.89
N TRP A 69 5.53 -2.54 28.55
CA TRP A 69 5.03 -3.76 27.90
C TRP A 69 5.62 -4.01 26.51
N TYR A 70 6.02 -2.95 25.79
CA TYR A 70 6.42 -3.03 24.38
C TYR A 70 7.85 -3.53 24.16
N ARG A 71 8.71 -3.56 25.19
CA ARG A 71 10.17 -3.68 25.04
C ARG A 71 10.63 -5.01 24.45
N ASP A 72 9.89 -6.08 24.69
CA ASP A 72 10.27 -7.44 24.28
C ASP A 72 9.68 -7.84 22.92
N PHE A 73 8.81 -7.00 22.35
CA PHE A 73 8.19 -7.26 21.06
C PHE A 73 9.21 -7.17 19.92
N ARG A 74 9.21 -8.17 19.03
CA ARG A 74 10.12 -8.20 17.87
C ARG A 74 9.48 -7.56 16.64
N ASN A 75 8.18 -7.75 16.46
CA ASN A 75 7.36 -7.32 15.34
C ASN A 75 6.43 -6.16 15.75
N LEU A 76 6.90 -5.23 16.58
CA LEU A 76 6.13 -4.04 16.98
C LEU A 76 6.85 -2.77 16.56
N ARG A 77 6.09 -1.83 16.00
CA ARG A 77 6.49 -0.45 15.73
C ARG A 77 5.55 0.49 16.46
N ILE A 78 6.10 1.45 17.19
CA ILE A 78 5.32 2.49 17.86
C ILE A 78 5.68 3.85 17.23
N LEU A 79 4.65 4.55 16.81
CA LEU A 79 4.70 5.83 16.15
C LEU A 79 3.95 6.88 16.97
N TYR A 80 4.36 8.14 16.84
CA TYR A 80 3.73 9.29 17.48
C TYR A 80 3.32 10.35 16.45
N HIS A 81 2.09 10.84 16.53
CA HIS A 81 1.63 12.00 15.75
C HIS A 81 0.75 12.90 16.63
N ASP A 82 1.22 14.12 16.90
CA ASP A 82 0.62 15.07 17.84
C ASP A 82 -0.88 15.33 17.61
N LYS A 83 -1.32 15.38 16.35
CA LYS A 83 -2.71 15.67 15.96
C LYS A 83 -3.61 14.43 15.82
N LEU A 84 -3.16 13.23 16.20
CA LEU A 84 -4.04 12.05 16.15
C LEU A 84 -5.13 12.14 17.25
N ASN A 85 -6.39 12.09 16.85
CA ASN A 85 -7.54 12.05 17.76
C ASN A 85 -8.56 10.93 17.47
N SER A 86 -8.33 10.09 16.46
CA SER A 86 -9.25 9.04 16.06
C SER A 86 -8.81 7.68 16.61
N ASN A 87 -9.78 6.85 16.99
CA ASN A 87 -9.55 5.42 17.24
C ASN A 87 -9.93 4.63 15.98
N ILE A 88 -8.90 4.11 15.29
CA ILE A 88 -9.05 3.31 14.08
C ILE A 88 -8.20 2.06 14.22
N TYR A 89 -8.84 0.89 14.14
CA TYR A 89 -8.18 -0.40 14.36
C TYR A 89 -8.38 -1.28 13.14
N ARG A 90 -7.31 -1.79 12.54
CA ARG A 90 -7.41 -2.69 11.38
C ARG A 90 -6.44 -3.85 11.41
N ASN A 91 -6.76 -4.88 10.65
CA ASN A 91 -5.85 -5.89 10.14
C ASN A 91 -5.95 -5.94 8.59
N GLU A 92 -5.44 -7.00 7.95
CA GLU A 92 -5.48 -7.10 6.49
C GLU A 92 -6.90 -7.30 5.88
N LYS A 93 -7.92 -7.63 6.69
CA LYS A 93 -9.26 -8.02 6.23
C LYS A 93 -10.36 -7.04 6.64
N GLU A 94 -10.23 -6.36 7.78
CA GLU A 94 -11.28 -5.55 8.39
C GLU A 94 -10.71 -4.37 9.17
N MET A 95 -11.54 -3.34 9.31
CA MET A 95 -11.25 -2.08 9.98
C MET A 95 -12.44 -1.67 10.85
N ILE A 96 -12.16 -1.12 12.02
CA ILE A 96 -13.14 -0.50 12.90
C ILE A 96 -12.78 0.98 13.05
N LEU A 97 -13.75 1.86 12.81
CA LEU A 97 -13.75 3.23 13.32
C LEU A 97 -14.64 3.27 14.57
N THR A 98 -14.13 3.77 15.70
CA THR A 98 -14.86 3.73 16.96
C THR A 98 -14.53 4.90 17.88
N SER A 99 -15.34 5.11 18.92
CA SER A 99 -14.97 5.93 20.07
C SER A 99 -14.20 5.15 21.15
N MET A 100 -14.24 3.81 21.12
CA MET A 100 -13.64 2.94 22.15
C MET A 100 -12.11 3.01 22.13
N GLY A 101 -11.52 3.42 23.26
CA GLY A 101 -10.08 3.41 23.48
C GLY A 101 -9.56 2.02 23.89
N LEU A 102 -8.26 1.79 23.75
CA LEU A 102 -7.63 0.50 24.08
C LEU A 102 -7.32 0.33 25.58
N ALA A 103 -7.42 1.40 26.38
CA ALA A 103 -7.06 1.38 27.79
C ALA A 103 -8.12 0.73 28.69
N ASP A 104 -9.40 0.83 28.30
CA ASP A 104 -10.54 0.26 28.98
C ASP A 104 -11.55 -0.21 27.94
N LEU A 105 -11.63 -1.53 27.76
CA LEU A 105 -12.51 -2.18 26.79
C LEU A 105 -13.82 -2.65 27.45
N ASN A 106 -14.17 -2.13 28.63
CA ASN A 106 -15.31 -2.58 29.40
C ASN A 106 -16.63 -1.95 28.90
N PRO A 107 -17.49 -2.71 28.21
CA PRO A 107 -18.74 -2.18 27.66
C PRO A 107 -19.79 -1.89 28.74
N ALA A 108 -19.57 -2.28 30.00
CA ALA A 108 -20.45 -1.94 31.12
C ALA A 108 -20.19 -0.53 31.68
N VAL A 109 -19.04 0.09 31.35
CA VAL A 109 -18.66 1.41 31.85
C VAL A 109 -18.97 2.49 30.83
N TYR A 110 -18.61 2.29 29.56
CA TYR A 110 -18.78 3.26 28.49
C TYR A 110 -19.68 2.74 27.38
N ASN A 111 -20.59 3.60 26.89
CA ASN A 111 -21.47 3.31 25.76
C ASN A 111 -20.81 3.70 24.43
N ASP A 112 -19.63 3.12 24.17
CA ASP A 112 -18.91 3.33 22.92
C ASP A 112 -19.64 2.74 21.72
N MET A 113 -19.40 3.33 20.56
CA MET A 113 -19.99 2.89 19.29
C MET A 113 -18.89 2.67 18.27
N GLY A 114 -19.14 1.76 17.33
CA GLY A 114 -18.21 1.44 16.26
C GLY A 114 -18.90 1.23 14.94
N VAL A 115 -18.13 1.34 13.86
CA VAL A 115 -18.53 0.92 12.52
C VAL A 115 -17.47 -0.06 12.02
N LEU A 116 -17.90 -1.28 11.68
CA LEU A 116 -17.09 -2.30 11.05
C LEU A 116 -17.15 -2.13 9.52
N ILE A 117 -15.97 -2.04 8.92
CA ILE A 117 -15.74 -1.99 7.49
C ILE A 117 -14.94 -3.24 7.13
N THR A 118 -15.45 -4.05 6.21
CA THR A 118 -14.74 -5.26 5.76
C THR A 118 -14.20 -5.07 4.35
N LYS A 119 -12.98 -5.51 4.09
CA LYS A 119 -12.36 -5.37 2.77
C LYS A 119 -13.19 -6.01 1.65
N ILE A 120 -13.75 -7.19 1.92
CA ILE A 120 -14.50 -7.97 0.92
C ILE A 120 -15.81 -7.29 0.53
N ARG A 121 -16.49 -6.63 1.48
CA ARG A 121 -17.84 -6.08 1.25
C ARG A 121 -17.84 -4.56 1.04
N ASP A 122 -16.90 -3.88 1.66
CA ASP A 122 -16.80 -2.42 1.77
C ASP A 122 -15.47 -1.91 1.21
N ARG A 123 -15.02 -2.53 0.11
CA ARG A 123 -13.68 -2.37 -0.46
C ARG A 123 -13.21 -0.92 -0.54
N LYS A 124 -14.03 -0.03 -1.11
CA LYS A 124 -13.72 1.40 -1.23
C LYS A 124 -13.44 2.06 0.11
N ALA A 125 -14.38 1.96 1.06
CA ALA A 125 -14.22 2.55 2.38
C ALA A 125 -13.00 1.97 3.13
N PHE A 126 -12.73 0.68 2.94
CA PHE A 126 -11.55 0.03 3.51
C PHE A 126 -10.24 0.58 2.90
N GLU A 127 -10.16 0.66 1.57
CA GLU A 127 -8.97 1.17 0.85
C GLU A 127 -8.73 2.66 1.14
N ASP A 128 -9.77 3.49 1.14
CA ASP A 128 -9.72 4.91 1.53
C ASP A 128 -9.22 5.07 2.98
N GLY A 129 -9.77 4.28 3.91
CA GLY A 129 -9.33 4.31 5.31
C GLY A 129 -7.87 3.88 5.48
N VAL A 130 -7.43 2.85 4.75
CA VAL A 130 -6.02 2.43 4.74
C VAL A 130 -5.14 3.55 4.21
N TYR A 131 -5.53 4.22 3.13
CA TYR A 131 -4.79 5.36 2.57
C TYR A 131 -4.56 6.47 3.60
N GLU A 132 -5.62 6.91 4.27
CA GLU A 132 -5.54 7.97 5.29
C GLU A 132 -4.67 7.55 6.48
N GLN A 133 -4.75 6.28 6.89
CA GLN A 133 -3.87 5.74 7.95
C GLN A 133 -2.40 5.74 7.52
N GLU A 134 -2.09 5.32 6.29
CA GLU A 134 -0.72 5.32 5.76
C GLU A 134 -0.17 6.74 5.64
N LEU A 135 -0.99 7.71 5.20
CA LEU A 135 -0.58 9.11 5.14
C LEU A 135 -0.19 9.63 6.53
N LEU A 136 -0.95 9.30 7.57
CA LEU A 136 -0.60 9.65 8.96
C LEU A 136 0.67 8.96 9.43
N ILE A 137 0.83 7.66 9.13
CA ILE A 137 2.01 6.87 9.49
C ILE A 137 3.28 7.41 8.84
N GLU A 138 3.23 7.87 7.60
CA GLU A 138 4.36 8.46 6.88
C GLU A 138 4.85 9.77 7.51
N HIS A 139 3.95 10.55 8.09
CA HIS A 139 4.27 11.83 8.74
C HIS A 139 4.50 11.69 10.26
N ALA A 140 4.40 10.47 10.80
CA ALA A 140 4.57 10.21 12.22
C ALA A 140 6.04 10.03 12.62
N GLU A 141 6.35 10.39 13.86
CA GLU A 141 7.64 10.14 14.48
C GLU A 141 7.73 8.69 14.97
N GLU A 142 8.76 7.96 14.56
CA GLU A 142 9.02 6.63 15.12
C GLU A 142 9.70 6.73 16.48
N VAL A 143 9.06 6.15 17.50
CA VAL A 143 9.54 6.20 18.89
C VAL A 143 9.97 4.84 19.44
N PHE A 144 9.57 3.75 18.78
CA PHE A 144 10.07 2.40 19.04
C PHE A 144 9.96 1.54 17.78
N SER A 145 10.96 0.69 17.59
CA SER A 145 11.00 -0.31 16.54
C SER A 145 11.57 -1.60 17.12
N GLY A 146 10.80 -2.68 17.05
CA GLY A 146 11.24 -4.02 17.42
C GLY A 146 12.29 -4.55 16.43
N LYS A 147 13.03 -5.59 16.82
CA LYS A 147 14.15 -6.12 16.02
C LYS A 147 13.78 -6.55 14.60
N ASN A 148 12.56 -7.02 14.37
CA ASN A 148 12.09 -7.43 13.05
C ASN A 148 11.49 -6.26 12.24
N TYR A 149 11.42 -5.06 12.83
CA TYR A 149 11.12 -3.81 12.15
C TYR A 149 12.40 -3.04 11.76
N GLU A 150 13.57 -3.67 11.87
CA GLU A 150 14.79 -3.15 11.24
C GLU A 150 14.46 -2.81 9.78
N ARG A 151 14.57 -1.51 9.46
CA ARG A 151 14.56 -1.07 8.07
C ARG A 151 15.60 -1.92 7.36
N LEU A 152 15.23 -2.54 6.24
CA LEU A 152 16.23 -3.08 5.32
C LEU A 152 17.33 -2.03 5.21
N ASP A 153 18.56 -2.40 5.55
CA ASP A 153 19.68 -1.47 5.62
C ASP A 153 19.58 -0.52 4.42
N GLU A 154 19.52 0.78 4.71
CA GLU A 154 19.46 1.88 3.74
C GLU A 154 20.75 1.96 2.89
N THR A 155 21.47 0.85 2.68
CA THR A 155 22.18 0.66 1.44
C THR A 155 21.16 0.61 0.32
N THR A 156 20.68 1.79 -0.06
CA THR A 156 20.20 2.05 -1.40
C THR A 156 21.24 1.41 -2.30
N ARG A 157 20.85 0.37 -3.03
CA ARG A 157 21.66 -0.22 -4.09
C ARG A 157 21.07 0.34 -5.38
N PRO A 158 21.45 1.56 -5.82
CA PRO A 158 20.88 2.17 -7.02
C PRO A 158 20.89 1.24 -8.22
N GLU A 159 21.86 0.33 -8.32
CA GLU A 159 21.93 -0.66 -9.40
C GLU A 159 20.78 -1.66 -9.34
N GLU A 160 20.50 -2.23 -8.17
CA GLU A 160 19.37 -3.13 -7.95
C GLU A 160 18.04 -2.38 -8.10
N ILE A 161 17.95 -1.19 -7.49
CA ILE A 161 16.76 -0.34 -7.60
C ILE A 161 16.50 0.02 -9.06
N ILE A 162 17.50 0.34 -9.88
CA ILE A 162 17.29 0.64 -11.33
C ILE A 162 16.98 -0.61 -12.14
N SER A 163 17.54 -1.76 -11.76
CA SER A 163 17.16 -3.04 -12.39
C SER A 163 15.69 -3.37 -12.11
N GLU A 164 15.19 -2.97 -10.95
CA GLU A 164 13.82 -3.22 -10.50
C GLU A 164 12.87 -2.04 -10.77
N MET A 165 13.38 -0.83 -11.04
CA MET A 165 12.61 0.37 -11.30
C MET A 165 12.19 0.44 -12.75
N PRO A 166 10.88 0.52 -13.00
CA PRO A 166 10.40 1.09 -14.24
C PRO A 166 10.60 2.63 -14.17
N TYR A 167 10.78 3.26 -15.33
CA TYR A 167 10.32 4.62 -15.68
C TYR A 167 11.45 5.60 -15.96
N LEU A 168 12.33 5.24 -16.88
CA LEU A 168 13.31 6.15 -17.45
C LEU A 168 12.78 6.96 -18.66
N THR A 169 11.63 6.55 -19.21
CA THR A 169 11.02 7.13 -20.42
C THR A 169 10.56 8.57 -20.25
N TYR A 170 10.05 8.98 -19.06
CA TYR A 170 9.67 10.37 -18.79
C TYR A 170 10.87 11.35 -18.85
N PHE A 171 12.06 10.85 -18.52
CA PHE A 171 13.30 11.64 -18.57
C PHE A 171 14.05 11.53 -19.90
N GLY A 172 13.51 10.79 -20.88
CA GLY A 172 14.22 10.45 -22.12
C GLY A 172 15.46 9.60 -21.88
N ILE A 173 15.54 8.91 -20.74
CA ILE A 173 16.69 8.07 -20.41
C ILE A 173 16.48 6.71 -21.09
N GLU A 174 17.22 6.47 -22.17
CA GLU A 174 17.21 5.18 -22.88
C GLU A 174 18.24 4.21 -22.29
N ASP A 175 19.30 4.74 -21.68
CA ASP A 175 20.39 3.96 -21.10
C ASP A 175 20.32 3.95 -19.57
N ARG A 176 20.20 2.75 -18.98
CA ARG A 176 20.09 2.54 -17.52
C ARG A 176 21.44 2.71 -16.80
N THR A 177 22.45 3.24 -17.48
CA THR A 177 23.79 3.42 -16.91
C THR A 177 23.80 4.42 -15.77
N LEU A 178 24.45 4.01 -14.68
CA LEU A 178 24.63 4.78 -13.47
C LEU A 178 25.94 5.55 -13.48
N VAL A 179 25.87 6.84 -13.13
CA VAL A 179 27.04 7.67 -12.85
C VAL A 179 27.05 7.98 -11.35
N SER A 180 27.90 7.28 -10.60
CA SER A 180 27.98 7.41 -9.13
C SER A 180 26.62 7.18 -8.43
N GLY A 181 25.90 6.14 -8.84
CA GLY A 181 24.58 5.80 -8.28
C GLY A 181 23.43 6.72 -8.71
N LYS A 182 23.64 7.58 -9.72
CA LYS A 182 22.60 8.45 -10.31
C LYS A 182 22.37 8.15 -11.78
N VAL A 183 21.14 8.33 -12.24
CA VAL A 183 20.79 8.23 -13.65
C VAL A 183 20.98 9.58 -14.33
N ARG A 184 21.60 9.58 -15.50
CA ARG A 184 21.84 10.80 -16.28
C ARG A 184 20.83 10.93 -17.41
N ALA A 185 20.00 11.95 -17.37
CA ALA A 185 19.12 12.32 -18.48
C ALA A 185 19.91 12.86 -19.69
N PRO A 186 19.34 12.80 -20.92
CA PRO A 186 19.94 13.42 -22.11
C PRO A 186 20.23 14.92 -21.92
N SER A 187 19.41 15.59 -21.10
CA SER A 187 19.63 16.99 -20.70
C SER A 187 20.89 17.22 -19.83
N GLY A 188 21.59 16.16 -19.42
CA GLY A 188 22.75 16.19 -18.52
C GLY A 188 22.39 16.22 -17.04
N LYS A 189 21.10 16.34 -16.68
CA LYS A 189 20.62 16.33 -15.30
C LYS A 189 20.76 14.94 -14.67
N LEU A 190 21.07 14.92 -13.37
CA LEU A 190 21.22 13.69 -12.58
C LEU A 190 20.02 13.46 -11.67
N TYR A 191 19.57 12.21 -11.65
CA TYR A 191 18.42 11.75 -10.88
C TYR A 191 18.84 10.62 -9.95
N VAL A 192 18.34 10.63 -8.72
CA VAL A 192 18.57 9.57 -7.74
C VAL A 192 17.32 8.68 -7.74
N PRO A 193 17.42 7.39 -8.10
CA PRO A 193 16.31 6.45 -7.97
C PRO A 193 15.99 6.24 -6.48
N GLU A 194 14.71 6.14 -6.13
CA GLU A 194 14.27 5.89 -4.76
C GLU A 194 13.06 4.96 -4.71
N MET A 195 13.21 3.85 -3.97
CA MET A 195 12.16 2.87 -3.76
C MET A 195 12.04 2.61 -2.26
N GLU A 196 10.81 2.56 -1.76
CA GLU A 196 10.51 2.10 -0.40
C GLU A 196 9.66 0.84 -0.50
N PHE A 197 9.89 -0.09 0.40
CA PHE A 197 9.14 -1.33 0.52
C PHE A 197 8.24 -1.26 1.75
N TYR A 198 7.07 -1.85 1.63
CA TYR A 198 6.33 -2.31 2.77
C TYR A 198 7.16 -3.37 3.51
N SER A 199 6.74 -3.54 4.74
CA SER A 199 7.27 -4.49 5.68
C SER A 199 7.38 -5.96 5.22
N ASP A 200 6.51 -6.38 4.31
CA ASP A 200 6.46 -7.74 3.77
C ASP A 200 7.36 -7.91 2.52
N GLY A 201 8.11 -6.86 2.16
CA GLY A 201 8.96 -6.81 0.98
C GLY A 201 8.21 -6.42 -0.30
N THR A 202 6.90 -6.13 -0.24
CA THR A 202 6.19 -5.54 -1.39
C THR A 202 6.60 -4.08 -1.57
N ILE A 203 6.64 -3.59 -2.81
CA ILE A 203 7.00 -2.19 -3.07
C ILE A 203 5.90 -1.29 -2.52
N LYS A 204 6.27 -0.25 -1.77
CA LYS A 204 5.37 0.79 -1.24
C LYS A 204 5.31 2.01 -2.14
N TYR A 205 6.45 2.52 -2.55
CA TYR A 205 6.52 3.51 -3.62
C TYR A 205 7.83 3.43 -4.37
N GLN A 206 7.85 4.05 -5.54
CA GLN A 206 9.06 4.28 -6.30
C GLN A 206 8.99 5.59 -7.07
N GLY A 207 10.14 6.23 -7.29
CA GLY A 207 10.26 7.41 -8.12
C GLY A 207 11.69 7.95 -8.17
N PHE A 208 11.85 9.17 -8.65
CA PHE A 208 13.15 9.82 -8.78
C PHE A 208 13.23 11.10 -7.96
N LYS A 209 14.38 11.31 -7.31
CA LYS A 209 14.75 12.60 -6.73
C LYS A 209 15.66 13.37 -7.68
N LYS A 210 15.37 14.66 -7.86
CA LYS A 210 16.29 15.65 -8.44
C LYS A 210 16.64 16.63 -7.33
N THR A 211 17.93 16.90 -7.14
CA THR A 211 18.41 17.81 -6.07
C THR A 211 17.79 17.51 -4.70
N ARG A 212 17.73 16.22 -4.31
CA ARG A 212 17.14 15.68 -3.06
C ARG A 212 15.61 15.81 -2.92
N GLN A 213 14.92 16.33 -3.93
CA GLN A 213 13.46 16.52 -3.90
C GLN A 213 12.79 15.59 -4.92
N ARG A 214 11.57 15.13 -4.61
CA ARG A 214 10.76 14.33 -5.55
C ARG A 214 10.60 15.06 -6.89
N HIS A 215 10.81 14.38 -8.00
CA HIS A 215 10.67 14.97 -9.32
C HIS A 215 10.26 13.90 -10.35
N GLY A 216 9.38 14.27 -11.28
CA GLY A 216 8.77 13.36 -12.24
C GLY A 216 7.65 12.53 -11.61
N GLU A 217 7.38 11.37 -12.21
CA GLU A 217 6.35 10.44 -11.78
C GLU A 217 6.79 9.64 -10.55
N TRP A 218 5.89 9.55 -9.58
CA TRP A 218 6.03 8.79 -8.35
C TRP A 218 4.85 7.84 -8.23
N ILE A 219 5.13 6.55 -8.16
CA ILE A 219 4.11 5.52 -8.12
C ILE A 219 4.02 4.99 -6.71
N PHE A 220 2.81 5.00 -6.18
CA PHE A 220 2.49 4.49 -4.87
C PHE A 220 1.66 3.22 -5.05
N TYR A 221 1.98 2.22 -4.25
CA TYR A 221 1.34 0.93 -4.29
C TYR A 221 0.46 0.74 -3.06
N THR A 222 -0.49 -0.17 -3.12
CA THR A 222 -1.16 -0.74 -1.96
C THR A 222 -0.31 -1.88 -1.39
N TYR A 223 -0.60 -2.33 -0.17
CA TYR A 223 0.10 -3.47 0.44
C TYR A 223 -0.04 -4.79 -0.35
N GLU A 224 -1.03 -4.89 -1.24
CA GLU A 224 -1.18 -6.04 -2.14
C GLU A 224 -0.32 -5.92 -3.41
N GLY A 225 0.41 -4.82 -3.56
CA GLY A 225 1.21 -4.51 -4.74
C GLY A 225 0.41 -3.91 -5.90
N PHE A 226 -0.84 -3.49 -5.71
CA PHE A 226 -1.59 -2.76 -6.73
C PHE A 226 -1.15 -1.30 -6.81
N VAL A 227 -1.11 -0.70 -7.99
CA VAL A 227 -0.87 0.75 -8.09
C VAL A 227 -2.07 1.49 -7.53
N ARG A 228 -1.80 2.29 -6.49
CA ARG A 228 -2.77 3.14 -5.80
C ARG A 228 -2.92 4.48 -6.51
N GLU A 229 -1.81 5.15 -6.78
CA GLU A 229 -1.78 6.45 -7.42
C GLU A 229 -0.44 6.67 -8.11
N VAL A 230 -0.45 7.52 -9.14
CA VAL A 230 0.77 8.08 -9.72
C VAL A 230 0.72 9.59 -9.51
N VAL A 231 1.69 10.15 -8.80
CA VAL A 231 1.79 11.57 -8.50
C VAL A 231 2.97 12.16 -9.27
N ILE A 232 2.75 13.30 -9.91
CA ILE A 232 3.77 14.02 -10.68
C ILE A 232 4.28 15.17 -9.83
N TYR A 233 5.59 15.22 -9.61
CA TYR A 233 6.26 16.28 -8.86
C TYR A 233 7.20 17.09 -9.75
N GLU A 234 7.32 18.39 -9.50
CA GLU A 234 8.34 19.25 -10.07
C GLU A 234 9.20 19.87 -8.94
N ASN A 235 10.38 19.29 -8.71
CA ASN A 235 11.35 19.77 -7.70
C ASN A 235 10.68 19.87 -6.30
N GLY A 236 10.05 18.79 -5.88
CA GLY A 236 9.39 18.66 -4.57
C GLY A 236 7.97 19.21 -4.53
N SER A 237 7.57 20.06 -5.47
CA SER A 237 6.20 20.58 -5.56
C SER A 237 5.29 19.58 -6.27
N TYR A 238 4.10 19.36 -5.71
CA TYR A 238 3.03 18.62 -6.38
C TYR A 238 2.62 19.36 -7.66
N LEU A 239 2.59 18.64 -8.79
CA LEU A 239 2.13 19.17 -10.08
C LEU A 239 0.76 18.59 -10.45
N ASP A 240 0.65 17.25 -10.44
CA ASP A 240 -0.57 16.56 -10.87
C ASP A 240 -0.65 15.14 -10.26
N LYS A 241 -1.82 14.51 -10.35
CA LYS A 241 -2.07 13.13 -9.91
C LYS A 241 -2.88 12.39 -10.97
N ILE A 242 -2.33 11.28 -11.45
CA ILE A 242 -3.06 10.33 -12.28
C ILE A 242 -3.83 9.40 -11.34
N TYR A 243 -5.15 9.49 -11.42
CA TYR A 243 -6.05 8.62 -10.66
C TYR A 243 -6.05 7.21 -11.28
N CYS A 244 -5.64 6.22 -10.48
CA CYS A 244 -5.84 4.81 -10.77
C CYS A 244 -7.18 4.39 -10.15
N ASP A 245 -8.29 4.88 -10.72
CA ASP A 245 -9.61 4.73 -10.13
C ASP A 245 -10.07 3.26 -10.05
N TYR A 246 -10.27 2.78 -8.83
CA TYR A 246 -11.14 1.63 -8.50
C TYR A 246 -12.62 2.06 -8.32
N GLU A 247 -12.88 3.37 -8.29
CA GLU A 247 -13.77 3.92 -7.25
C GLU A 247 -14.94 4.76 -7.71
N ASN A 248 -15.10 5.00 -9.01
CA ASN A 248 -16.27 5.69 -9.52
C ASN A 248 -16.95 4.87 -10.61
N PRO A 249 -18.03 4.12 -10.32
CA PRO A 249 -18.75 3.37 -11.36
C PRO A 249 -19.34 4.29 -12.45
N ALA A 250 -19.41 5.61 -12.21
CA ALA A 250 -19.82 6.59 -13.22
C ALA A 250 -18.65 7.12 -14.08
N ARG A 251 -17.40 6.78 -13.78
CA ARG A 251 -16.23 7.14 -14.59
C ARG A 251 -15.55 5.89 -15.14
N PRO A 252 -15.10 5.92 -16.40
CA PRO A 252 -14.28 4.84 -16.94
C PRO A 252 -13.01 4.63 -16.09
N ILE A 253 -12.66 3.37 -15.79
CA ILE A 253 -11.36 3.04 -15.17
C ILE A 253 -10.26 3.53 -16.09
N SER A 254 -9.15 4.04 -15.54
CA SER A 254 -8.09 4.57 -16.40
C SER A 254 -7.39 3.46 -17.19
N LYS A 255 -6.86 3.80 -18.37
CA LYS A 255 -6.03 2.85 -19.15
C LYS A 255 -4.80 2.39 -18.36
N TYR A 256 -4.24 3.26 -17.51
CA TYR A 256 -3.14 2.89 -16.61
C TYR A 256 -3.57 1.81 -15.62
N TYR A 257 -4.76 1.93 -15.05
CA TYR A 257 -5.30 0.91 -14.16
C TYR A 257 -5.46 -0.45 -14.89
N LEU A 258 -5.98 -0.45 -16.12
CA LEU A 258 -6.02 -1.67 -16.95
C LEU A 258 -4.62 -2.23 -17.22
N LEU A 259 -3.65 -1.38 -17.56
CA LEU A 259 -2.27 -1.78 -17.78
C LEU A 259 -1.67 -2.47 -16.55
N PHE A 260 -1.88 -1.91 -15.36
CA PHE A 260 -1.39 -2.51 -14.11
C PHE A 260 -2.14 -3.80 -13.76
N GLY A 261 -3.44 -3.90 -14.02
CA GLY A 261 -4.20 -5.15 -13.89
C GLY A 261 -3.68 -6.27 -14.81
N LEU A 262 -3.33 -5.92 -16.06
CA LEU A 262 -2.63 -6.82 -16.98
C LEU A 262 -1.26 -7.20 -16.45
N GLY A 263 -0.52 -6.25 -15.90
CA GLY A 263 0.75 -6.51 -15.23
C GLY A 263 0.59 -7.55 -14.12
N ASN A 264 -0.36 -7.38 -13.21
CA ASN A 264 -0.57 -8.37 -12.15
C ASN A 264 -0.88 -9.77 -12.69
N SER A 265 -1.63 -9.85 -13.79
CA SER A 265 -1.86 -11.12 -14.49
C SER A 265 -0.56 -11.68 -15.05
N VAL A 266 0.32 -10.84 -15.59
CA VAL A 266 1.66 -11.22 -16.06
C VAL A 266 2.53 -11.76 -14.94
N LYS A 267 2.63 -11.06 -13.80
CA LYS A 267 3.37 -11.53 -12.60
C LYS A 267 2.87 -12.90 -12.15
N LYS A 268 1.55 -13.03 -12.03
CA LYS A 268 0.90 -14.23 -11.53
C LYS A 268 1.06 -15.43 -12.47
N LEU A 269 0.94 -15.22 -13.78
CA LEU A 269 0.90 -16.31 -14.76
C LEU A 269 2.30 -16.70 -15.27
N TYR A 270 3.24 -15.75 -15.30
CA TYR A 270 4.55 -15.95 -15.93
C TYR A 270 5.73 -15.65 -15.00
N GLY A 271 5.48 -15.22 -13.75
CA GLY A 271 6.54 -14.90 -12.80
C GLY A 271 7.41 -13.72 -13.22
N LYS A 272 6.98 -12.93 -14.21
CA LYS A 272 7.73 -11.78 -14.70
C LYS A 272 7.51 -10.57 -13.81
N ASN A 273 8.59 -9.82 -13.61
CA ASN A 273 8.48 -8.54 -12.94
C ASN A 273 7.61 -7.60 -13.79
N ILE A 274 6.60 -7.02 -13.16
CA ILE A 274 5.70 -6.05 -13.81
C ILE A 274 6.30 -4.67 -13.85
N SER A 275 7.48 -4.53 -13.24
CA SER A 275 8.22 -3.30 -13.17
C SER A 275 8.92 -2.91 -14.48
N GLU A 276 8.60 -3.57 -15.59
CA GLU A 276 9.04 -3.16 -16.93
C GLU A 276 7.86 -3.06 -17.90
N LEU A 277 6.64 -3.26 -17.39
CA LEU A 277 5.43 -3.32 -18.20
C LEU A 277 4.88 -1.91 -18.45
N TYR A 278 4.97 -1.50 -19.72
CA TYR A 278 4.48 -0.23 -20.25
C TYR A 278 3.46 -0.47 -21.32
N PHE A 279 2.72 0.58 -21.63
CA PHE A 279 1.93 0.66 -22.85
C PHE A 279 2.71 0.18 -24.08
N GLU A 280 3.90 0.72 -24.34
CA GLU A 280 4.67 0.35 -25.54
C GLU A 280 5.44 -0.98 -25.41
N SER A 281 5.41 -1.63 -24.23
CA SER A 281 6.11 -2.90 -24.03
C SER A 281 5.51 -4.00 -24.92
N PRO A 282 6.34 -4.77 -25.65
CA PRO A 282 5.85 -5.93 -26.40
C PRO A 282 5.32 -7.01 -25.46
N ILE A 283 4.13 -7.56 -25.74
CA ILE A 283 3.51 -8.60 -24.89
C ILE A 283 4.41 -9.83 -24.79
N GLU A 284 5.01 -10.23 -25.92
CA GLU A 284 5.84 -11.43 -26.03
C GLU A 284 7.09 -11.37 -25.16
N ALA A 285 7.60 -10.17 -24.84
CA ALA A 285 8.72 -10.02 -23.91
C ALA A 285 8.38 -10.52 -22.49
N TYR A 286 7.09 -10.53 -22.14
CA TYR A 286 6.58 -10.90 -20.81
C TYR A 286 5.91 -12.28 -20.80
N THR A 287 5.32 -12.69 -21.91
CA THR A 287 4.57 -13.95 -22.00
C THR A 287 5.31 -15.05 -22.73
N GLY A 288 6.41 -14.73 -23.42
CA GLY A 288 6.99 -15.61 -24.45
C GLY A 288 5.92 -16.00 -25.49
N PHE A 289 5.96 -17.25 -25.94
CA PHE A 289 5.00 -17.80 -26.90
C PHE A 289 3.61 -18.11 -26.29
N GLU A 290 3.43 -18.01 -24.98
CA GLU A 290 2.19 -18.40 -24.28
C GLU A 290 1.25 -17.22 -23.97
N LYS A 291 1.18 -16.19 -24.84
CA LYS A 291 0.33 -15.00 -24.63
C LYS A 291 -1.17 -15.28 -24.48
N THR A 292 -1.64 -16.43 -24.95
CA THR A 292 -3.04 -16.88 -24.82
C THR A 292 -3.52 -17.04 -23.38
N LYS A 293 -2.66 -17.41 -22.43
CA LYS A 293 -3.05 -17.49 -21.00
C LYS A 293 -3.40 -16.11 -20.44
N LEU A 294 -2.63 -15.08 -20.79
CA LEU A 294 -2.88 -13.70 -20.41
C LEU A 294 -4.19 -13.18 -21.02
N PHE A 295 -4.41 -13.48 -22.31
CA PHE A 295 -5.65 -13.11 -23.00
C PHE A 295 -6.86 -13.73 -22.32
N TYR A 296 -6.83 -15.04 -22.08
CA TYR A 296 -7.89 -15.75 -21.39
C TYR A 296 -8.17 -15.22 -19.98
N HIS A 297 -7.11 -14.94 -19.20
CA HIS A 297 -7.27 -14.39 -17.85
C HIS A 297 -7.92 -13.01 -17.87
N THR A 298 -7.54 -12.17 -18.85
CA THR A 298 -8.11 -10.84 -19.02
C THR A 298 -9.57 -10.91 -19.48
N GLU A 299 -9.88 -11.75 -20.46
CA GLU A 299 -11.24 -12.01 -20.94
C GLU A 299 -12.16 -12.49 -19.82
N ARG A 300 -11.67 -13.40 -18.97
CA ARG A 300 -12.40 -13.87 -17.80
C ARG A 300 -12.65 -12.75 -16.79
N PHE A 301 -11.66 -11.89 -16.55
CA PHE A 301 -11.81 -10.72 -15.68
C PHE A 301 -12.87 -9.75 -16.22
N LEU A 302 -12.88 -9.50 -17.52
CA LEU A 302 -13.82 -8.62 -18.20
C LEU A 302 -15.20 -9.26 -18.46
N GLN A 303 -15.35 -10.57 -18.23
CA GLN A 303 -16.54 -11.35 -18.56
C GLN A 303 -16.94 -11.27 -20.04
N ARG A 304 -15.95 -11.18 -20.92
CA ARG A 304 -16.10 -11.06 -22.39
C ARG A 304 -15.13 -12.02 -23.07
N ARG A 305 -15.48 -12.58 -24.22
CA ARG A 305 -14.65 -13.54 -24.96
C ARG A 305 -14.21 -12.97 -26.31
N ASN A 306 -13.07 -13.43 -26.81
CA ASN A 306 -12.50 -13.07 -28.10
C ASN A 306 -12.37 -11.54 -28.28
N ILE A 307 -11.87 -10.85 -27.26
CA ILE A 307 -11.77 -9.38 -27.27
C ILE A 307 -10.49 -8.87 -27.93
N PHE A 308 -9.49 -9.75 -28.07
CA PHE A 308 -8.17 -9.38 -28.56
C PHE A 308 -8.00 -9.71 -30.04
N ASP A 309 -7.66 -8.71 -30.83
CA ASP A 309 -7.23 -8.86 -32.24
C ASP A 309 -5.72 -8.64 -32.32
N ASN A 310 -4.97 -9.75 -32.17
CA ASN A 310 -3.52 -9.83 -32.25
C ASN A 310 -2.75 -8.63 -31.66
N PRO A 311 -3.01 -8.24 -30.39
CA PRO A 311 -2.29 -7.13 -29.80
C PRO A 311 -0.79 -7.46 -29.72
N VAL A 312 0.03 -6.50 -30.14
CA VAL A 312 1.50 -6.64 -30.16
C VAL A 312 2.09 -6.05 -28.89
N THR A 313 1.56 -4.89 -28.49
CA THR A 313 1.98 -4.16 -27.28
C THR A 313 0.88 -4.20 -26.22
N PHE A 314 1.25 -3.95 -24.95
CA PHE A 314 0.23 -3.79 -23.91
C PHE A 314 -0.69 -2.59 -24.15
N LYS A 315 -0.29 -1.60 -24.94
CA LYS A 315 -1.15 -0.50 -25.40
C LYS A 315 -2.25 -1.00 -26.31
N ASP A 316 -1.92 -1.86 -27.27
CA ASP A 316 -2.93 -2.48 -28.13
C ASP A 316 -3.91 -3.28 -27.27
N MET A 317 -3.37 -4.08 -26.36
CA MET A 317 -4.17 -4.91 -25.45
C MET A 317 -5.08 -4.06 -24.54
N VAL A 318 -4.54 -3.01 -23.91
CA VAL A 318 -5.32 -2.10 -23.06
C VAL A 318 -6.36 -1.35 -23.88
N ASN A 319 -6.02 -0.87 -25.08
CA ASN A 319 -6.97 -0.16 -25.94
C ASN A 319 -8.14 -1.06 -26.33
N GLN A 320 -7.88 -2.31 -26.72
CA GLN A 320 -8.90 -3.30 -27.07
C GLN A 320 -9.77 -3.68 -25.86
N ALA A 321 -9.17 -3.91 -24.70
CA ALA A 321 -9.90 -4.15 -23.45
C ALA A 321 -10.77 -2.94 -23.05
N TYR A 322 -10.22 -1.73 -23.18
CA TYR A 322 -10.91 -0.49 -22.84
C TYR A 322 -12.10 -0.22 -23.79
N SER A 323 -11.94 -0.47 -25.09
CA SER A 323 -13.05 -0.34 -26.04
C SER A 323 -14.18 -1.34 -25.77
N VAL A 324 -13.90 -2.53 -25.24
CA VAL A 324 -14.95 -3.48 -24.88
C VAL A 324 -15.70 -3.07 -23.62
N LEU A 325 -15.04 -2.35 -22.71
CA LEU A 325 -15.65 -1.86 -21.47
C LEU A 325 -16.52 -0.61 -21.69
N TYR A 326 -16.12 0.27 -22.61
CA TYR A 326 -16.70 1.62 -22.73
C TYR A 326 -17.07 2.06 -24.15
N GLY A 327 -16.80 1.23 -25.15
CA GLY A 327 -17.09 1.49 -26.56
C GLY A 327 -18.40 0.90 -27.04
#